data_AF-A0A7C7UMA0-F1
#
_entry.id   AF-A0A7C7UMA0-F1
#
_cell.length_a   1.000
_cell.length_b   1.000
_cell.length_c   1.000
_cell.angle_alpha   90.00
_cell.angle_beta   90.00
_cell.angle_gamma   90.00
#
_symmetry.space_group_name_H-M   'P 1'
#
loop_
_entity.id
_entity.type
_entity.pdbx_description
1 polymer ?
#
loop_
_entity_poly.entity_id
_entity_poly.type
_entity_poly.pdbx_seq_one_letter_code
_entity_poly.pdbx_strand_id
1 'polypeptide(L)'
;MFKRVIKVALGALLLLVFLHTSTIPPYQAFDYRVGAVVAGYQFSFARWEVGAITRKLDQMMTSDLEHLTEEEKKAIVLDYISLIQRIGDLEQRIQQIYSTEEENPTTAALPLHRELEELRRQQEEKQGLVEAILEEQITQVLYSQDLDTLGVIWPPVKFQFERLPLYLVISPREEIRVKKGIYLEHGLDLDTREAIEEEIDETFNVSSLTVGVGGLSAYPTMIVEAASLDFIVKAAAHEWVHGCL
;
A
#
# COMPACT_ATOMS: atom_id res chain seq x y z
N MET A 1 -53.10 2.06 -7.06
CA MET A 1 -52.72 0.64 -7.22
C MET A 1 -51.28 0.49 -7.75
N PHE A 2 -50.94 1.14 -8.86
CA PHE A 2 -49.62 1.10 -9.52
C PHE A 2 -48.41 1.39 -8.60
N LYS A 3 -48.47 2.45 -7.77
CA LYS A 3 -47.39 2.80 -6.82
C LYS A 3 -47.12 1.74 -5.74
N ARG A 4 -48.12 0.93 -5.36
CA ARG A 4 -47.94 -0.19 -4.40
C ARG A 4 -47.25 -1.37 -5.08
N VAL A 5 -47.61 -1.67 -6.32
CA VAL A 5 -46.99 -2.74 -7.11
C VAL A 5 -45.50 -2.45 -7.35
N ILE A 6 -45.15 -1.20 -7.68
CA ILE A 6 -43.74 -0.79 -7.85
C ILE A 6 -42.94 -0.96 -6.56
N LYS A 7 -43.46 -0.53 -5.41
CA LYS A 7 -42.77 -0.68 -4.12
C LYS A 7 -42.55 -2.15 -3.75
N VAL A 8 -43.54 -3.01 -4.01
CA VAL A 8 -43.42 -4.46 -3.75
C VAL A 8 -42.43 -5.10 -4.72
N ALA A 9 -42.44 -4.72 -5.99
CA ALA A 9 -41.48 -5.21 -6.98
C ALA A 9 -40.04 -4.78 -6.65
N LEU A 10 -39.84 -3.52 -6.23
CA LEU A 10 -38.53 -3.01 -5.81
C LEU A 10 -38.04 -3.68 -4.53
N GLY A 11 -38.93 -3.91 -3.57
CA GLY A 11 -38.62 -4.67 -2.34
C GLY A 11 -38.25 -6.12 -2.64
N ALA A 12 -38.97 -6.78 -3.54
CA ALA A 12 -38.66 -8.15 -3.97
C ALA A 12 -37.34 -8.23 -4.75
N LEU A 13 -37.05 -7.24 -5.60
CA LEU A 13 -35.77 -7.14 -6.31
C LEU A 13 -34.60 -6.95 -5.34
N LEU A 14 -34.72 -6.05 -4.38
CA LEU A 14 -33.73 -5.88 -3.32
C LEU A 14 -33.54 -7.18 -2.53
N LEU A 15 -34.62 -7.87 -2.19
CA LEU A 15 -34.55 -9.14 -1.47
C LEU A 15 -33.87 -10.24 -2.30
N LEU A 16 -34.09 -10.29 -3.61
CA LEU A 16 -33.38 -11.17 -4.54
C LEU A 16 -31.88 -10.86 -4.66
N VAL A 17 -31.50 -9.58 -4.59
CA VAL A 17 -30.08 -9.16 -4.59
C VAL A 17 -29.37 -9.60 -3.31
N PHE A 18 -30.07 -9.64 -2.17
CA PHE A 18 -29.51 -10.09 -0.89
C PHE A 18 -29.69 -11.61 -0.62
N LEU A 19 -30.39 -12.35 -1.48
CA LEU A 19 -30.43 -13.80 -1.42
C LEU A 19 -29.12 -14.38 -1.94
N HIS A 20 -28.10 -14.40 -1.10
CA HIS A 20 -26.91 -15.21 -1.35
C HIS A 20 -27.16 -16.63 -0.84
N THR A 21 -26.78 -17.61 -1.65
CA THR A 21 -26.79 -19.01 -1.23
C THR A 21 -25.81 -19.19 -0.09
N SER A 22 -26.25 -19.76 1.03
CA SER A 22 -25.40 -20.05 2.20
C SER A 22 -24.42 -21.22 1.98
N THR A 23 -24.31 -21.72 0.74
CA THR A 23 -23.42 -22.82 0.38
C THR A 23 -22.15 -22.27 -0.23
N ILE A 24 -21.00 -22.58 0.39
CA ILE A 24 -19.68 -22.31 -0.20
C ILE A 24 -19.43 -23.38 -1.27
N PRO A 25 -19.28 -23.02 -2.55
CA PRO A 25 -18.94 -23.99 -3.59
C PRO A 25 -17.60 -24.69 -3.26
N PRO A 26 -17.44 -25.99 -3.55
CA PRO A 26 -16.22 -26.72 -3.21
C PRO A 26 -14.93 -26.08 -3.76
N TYR A 27 -15.00 -25.42 -4.93
CA TYR A 27 -13.85 -24.74 -5.52
C TYR A 27 -13.41 -23.48 -4.74
N GLN A 28 -14.28 -22.90 -3.91
CA GLN A 28 -13.97 -21.75 -3.05
C GLN A 28 -13.58 -22.19 -1.62
N ALA A 29 -13.79 -23.45 -1.26
CA ALA A 29 -13.56 -23.93 0.11
C ALA A 29 -12.11 -23.72 0.57
N PHE A 30 -11.13 -23.85 -0.33
CA PHE A 30 -9.73 -23.55 -0.04
C PHE A 30 -9.56 -22.06 0.31
N ASP A 31 -10.05 -21.17 -0.54
CA ASP A 31 -9.94 -19.72 -0.36
C ASP A 31 -10.58 -19.24 0.94
N TYR A 32 -11.77 -19.75 1.31
CA TYR A 32 -12.41 -19.40 2.58
C TYR A 32 -11.65 -19.91 3.79
N ARG A 33 -11.10 -21.13 3.74
CA ARG A 33 -10.35 -21.70 4.86
C ARG A 33 -9.02 -20.99 5.05
N VAL A 34 -8.29 -20.69 3.98
CA VAL A 34 -7.08 -19.86 4.06
C VAL A 34 -7.44 -18.45 4.55
N GLY A 35 -8.53 -17.87 4.04
CA GLY A 35 -9.03 -16.57 4.48
C GLY A 35 -9.35 -16.50 5.97
N ALA A 36 -9.75 -17.61 6.59
CA ALA A 36 -9.96 -17.70 8.02
C ALA A 36 -8.65 -17.68 8.83
N VAL A 37 -7.58 -18.30 8.32
CA VAL A 37 -6.24 -18.29 8.95
C VAL A 37 -5.66 -16.88 8.96
N VAL A 38 -5.74 -16.19 7.83
CA VAL A 38 -5.19 -14.83 7.69
C VAL A 38 -6.18 -13.73 8.14
N ALA A 39 -7.32 -14.10 8.72
CA ALA A 39 -8.35 -13.15 9.10
C ALA A 39 -7.80 -12.13 10.11
N GLY A 40 -7.95 -10.84 9.78
CA GLY A 40 -7.42 -9.75 10.61
C GLY A 40 -6.05 -9.25 10.17
N TYR A 41 -5.31 -10.00 9.36
CA TYR A 41 -4.01 -9.58 8.80
C TYR A 41 -4.09 -9.14 7.34
N GLN A 42 -5.27 -9.14 6.72
CA GLN A 42 -5.42 -8.87 5.29
C GLN A 42 -5.43 -7.37 4.99
N PHE A 43 -4.64 -6.96 3.99
CA PHE A 43 -4.68 -5.60 3.49
C PHE A 43 -5.96 -5.34 2.69
N SER A 44 -6.66 -4.25 3.00
CA SER A 44 -7.88 -3.84 2.32
C SER A 44 -7.63 -2.73 1.30
N PHE A 45 -7.47 -3.11 0.03
CA PHE A 45 -7.34 -2.15 -1.07
C PHE A 45 -8.50 -1.16 -1.12
N ALA A 46 -9.74 -1.63 -1.10
CA ALA A 46 -10.89 -0.74 -1.17
C ALA A 46 -10.92 0.30 -0.05
N ARG A 47 -10.57 -0.08 1.19
CA ARG A 47 -10.49 0.85 2.31
C ARG A 47 -9.35 1.84 2.10
N TRP A 48 -8.19 1.34 1.67
CA TRP A 48 -7.03 2.15 1.40
C TRP A 48 -7.29 3.17 0.28
N GLU A 49 -7.87 2.74 -0.85
CA GLU A 49 -8.15 3.57 -2.03
C GLU A 49 -9.11 4.70 -1.69
N VAL A 50 -10.17 4.42 -0.94
CA VAL A 50 -11.09 5.46 -0.45
C VAL A 50 -10.32 6.46 0.41
N GLY A 51 -9.47 5.99 1.33
CA GLY A 51 -8.62 6.86 2.14
C GLY A 51 -7.67 7.70 1.29
N ALA A 52 -7.00 7.11 0.31
CA ALA A 52 -6.04 7.77 -0.56
C ALA A 52 -6.72 8.85 -1.41
N ILE A 53 -7.88 8.55 -2.01
CA ILE A 53 -8.67 9.53 -2.76
C ILE A 53 -9.07 10.70 -1.86
N THR A 54 -9.54 10.43 -0.63
CA THR A 54 -9.91 11.52 0.30
C THR A 54 -8.72 12.41 0.67
N ARG A 55 -7.55 11.82 0.93
CA ARG A 55 -6.31 12.57 1.19
C ARG A 55 -5.88 13.40 -0.01
N LYS A 56 -5.95 12.83 -1.23
CA LYS A 56 -5.59 13.56 -2.45
C LYS A 56 -6.55 14.72 -2.75
N LEU A 57 -7.84 14.57 -2.45
CA LEU A 57 -8.80 15.66 -2.57
C LEU A 57 -8.51 16.77 -1.56
N ASP A 58 -8.24 16.41 -0.29
CA ASP A 58 -7.88 17.38 0.75
C ASP A 58 -6.58 18.12 0.40
N GLN A 59 -5.57 17.38 -0.04
CA GLN A 59 -4.30 17.92 -0.53
C GLN A 59 -4.53 18.88 -1.70
N MET A 60 -5.37 18.53 -2.68
CA MET A 60 -5.66 19.43 -3.82
C MET A 60 -6.33 20.74 -3.38
N MET A 61 -7.12 20.73 -2.30
CA MET A 61 -7.79 21.93 -1.78
C MET A 61 -6.90 22.78 -0.87
N THR A 62 -5.91 22.17 -0.21
CA THR A 62 -5.08 22.82 0.82
C THR A 62 -3.67 23.13 0.37
N SER A 63 -3.17 22.46 -0.67
CA SER A 63 -1.81 22.66 -1.18
C SER A 63 -1.69 23.99 -1.88
N ASP A 64 -0.81 24.84 -1.36
CA ASP A 64 -0.52 26.15 -1.94
C ASP A 64 0.84 26.16 -2.64
N LEU A 65 1.00 25.25 -3.62
CA LEU A 65 2.26 25.06 -4.33
C LEU A 65 2.67 26.29 -5.16
N GLU A 66 1.71 27.11 -5.58
CA GLU A 66 1.95 28.30 -6.40
C GLU A 66 2.79 29.36 -5.68
N HIS A 67 2.76 29.39 -4.34
CA HIS A 67 3.54 30.33 -3.54
C HIS A 67 4.98 29.87 -3.26
N LEU A 68 5.32 28.61 -3.57
CA LEU A 68 6.65 28.06 -3.37
C LEU A 68 7.51 28.27 -4.63
N THR A 69 8.73 28.77 -4.41
CA THR A 69 9.77 28.79 -5.45
C THR A 69 10.27 27.38 -5.77
N GLU A 70 10.83 27.19 -6.95
CA GLU A 70 11.42 25.90 -7.33
C GLU A 70 12.59 25.49 -6.41
N GLU A 71 13.34 26.48 -5.90
CA GLU A 71 14.37 26.26 -4.89
C GLU A 71 13.80 25.73 -3.56
N GLU A 72 12.66 26.28 -3.11
CA GLU A 72 11.97 25.80 -1.89
C GLU A 72 11.39 24.40 -2.10
N LYS A 73 10.71 24.16 -3.23
CA LYS A 73 10.18 22.83 -3.59
C LYS A 73 11.29 21.79 -3.58
N LYS A 74 12.43 22.09 -4.19
CA LYS A 74 13.62 21.23 -4.19
C LYS A 74 14.14 20.98 -2.78
N ALA A 75 14.24 22.02 -1.94
CA ALA A 75 14.72 21.87 -0.57
C ALA A 75 13.80 20.96 0.26
N ILE A 76 12.48 21.12 0.11
CA ILE A 76 11.46 20.28 0.78
C ILE A 76 11.60 18.81 0.39
N VAL A 77 11.75 18.51 -0.91
CA VAL A 77 11.93 17.14 -1.39
C VAL A 77 13.22 16.53 -0.83
N LEU A 78 14.35 17.24 -0.88
CA LEU A 78 15.63 16.72 -0.39
C LEU A 78 15.65 16.51 1.13
N ASP A 79 14.99 17.39 1.89
CA ASP A 79 14.79 17.22 3.34
C ASP A 79 13.99 15.95 3.64
N TYR A 80 12.91 15.71 2.89
CA TYR A 80 12.11 14.50 3.03
C TYR A 80 12.87 13.21 2.68
N ILE A 81 13.68 13.21 1.61
CA ILE A 81 14.53 12.06 1.28
C ILE A 81 15.56 11.80 2.40
N SER A 82 16.13 12.86 2.98
CA SER A 82 17.06 12.75 4.11
C SER A 82 16.36 12.19 5.36
N LEU A 83 15.09 12.55 5.57
CA LEU A 83 14.26 12.00 6.65
C LEU A 83 14.02 10.50 6.46
N ILE A 84 13.66 10.06 5.25
CA ILE A 84 13.50 8.62 4.93
C ILE A 84 14.81 7.86 5.18
N GLN A 85 15.95 8.44 4.80
CA GLN A 85 17.26 7.82 5.04
C GLN A 85 17.52 7.59 6.53
N ARG A 86 17.27 8.62 7.37
CA ARG A 86 17.45 8.52 8.82
C ARG A 86 16.54 7.47 9.45
N ILE A 87 15.31 7.37 8.97
CA ILE A 87 14.34 6.35 9.39
C ILE A 87 14.89 4.95 9.06
N GLY A 88 15.33 4.72 7.82
CA GLY A 88 15.90 3.43 7.41
C GLY A 88 17.15 3.05 8.20
N ASP A 89 18.04 4.02 8.48
CA ASP A 89 19.21 3.80 9.32
C ASP A 89 18.83 3.40 10.76
N LEU A 90 17.78 3.99 11.33
CA LEU A 90 17.27 3.64 12.66
C LEU A 90 16.64 2.25 12.68
N GLU A 91 15.82 1.92 11.68
CA GLU A 91 15.21 0.60 11.55
C GLU A 91 16.28 -0.49 11.43
N GLN A 92 17.32 -0.25 10.64
CA GLN A 92 18.45 -1.17 10.53
C GLN A 92 19.18 -1.36 11.87
N ARG A 93 19.41 -0.29 12.64
CA ARG A 93 20.04 -0.37 13.96
C ARG A 93 19.19 -1.13 14.97
N ILE A 94 17.88 -0.90 14.95
CA ILE A 94 16.93 -1.65 15.78
C ILE A 94 17.02 -3.13 15.43
N GLN A 95 16.94 -3.48 14.14
CA GLN A 95 17.05 -4.87 13.69
C GLN A 95 18.38 -5.51 14.10
N GLN A 96 19.49 -4.76 14.06
CA GLN A 96 20.79 -5.24 14.52
C GLN A 96 20.79 -5.62 16.00
N ILE A 97 20.20 -4.79 16.88
CA ILE A 97 20.08 -5.08 18.32
C ILE A 97 19.35 -6.41 18.56
N TYR A 98 18.28 -6.66 17.82
CA TYR A 98 17.51 -7.92 17.93
C TYR A 98 18.23 -9.14 17.33
N SER A 99 19.21 -8.93 16.46
CA SER A 99 20.01 -10.01 15.86
C SER A 99 21.27 -10.38 16.66
N THR A 100 21.63 -9.60 17.69
CA THR A 100 22.80 -9.84 18.55
C THR A 100 22.43 -10.59 19.84
N GLU A 101 23.41 -11.23 20.50
CA GLU A 101 23.26 -11.88 21.83
C GLU A 101 23.09 -10.85 22.98
N GLU A 102 22.24 -9.86 22.79
CA GLU A 102 21.90 -8.87 23.82
C GLU A 102 20.98 -9.52 24.87
N GLU A 103 21.23 -9.29 26.15
CA GLU A 103 20.47 -9.95 27.24
C GLU A 103 19.03 -9.41 27.33
N ASN A 104 18.82 -8.15 26.92
CA ASN A 104 17.50 -7.52 26.88
C ASN A 104 17.40 -6.54 25.69
N PRO A 105 17.25 -7.06 24.45
CA PRO A 105 17.24 -6.24 23.24
C PRO A 105 16.11 -5.21 23.24
N THR A 106 14.96 -5.55 23.83
CA THR A 106 13.80 -4.64 23.95
C THR A 106 14.12 -3.38 24.76
N THR A 107 14.86 -3.51 25.87
CA THR A 107 15.23 -2.35 26.68
C THR A 107 16.32 -1.51 25.99
N ALA A 108 17.26 -2.16 25.32
CA ALA A 108 18.32 -1.50 24.57
C ALA A 108 17.80 -0.73 23.34
N ALA A 109 16.77 -1.26 22.66
CA ALA A 109 16.16 -0.64 21.48
C ALA A 109 15.16 0.48 21.81
N LEU A 110 14.65 0.55 23.06
CA LEU A 110 13.64 1.53 23.48
C LEU A 110 13.92 3.01 23.11
N PRO A 111 15.13 3.57 23.30
CA PRO A 111 15.41 4.94 22.85
C PRO A 111 15.35 5.10 21.33
N LEU A 112 15.77 4.09 20.56
CA LEU A 112 15.70 4.13 19.09
C LEU A 112 14.25 4.05 18.59
N HIS A 113 13.41 3.25 19.24
CA HIS A 113 11.97 3.20 18.92
C HIS A 113 11.30 4.56 19.11
N ARG A 114 11.60 5.29 20.19
CA ARG A 114 11.06 6.64 20.41
C ARG A 114 11.53 7.64 19.35
N GLU A 115 12.80 7.57 18.95
CA GLU A 115 13.32 8.42 17.88
C GLU A 115 12.66 8.08 16.54
N LEU A 116 12.48 6.79 16.25
CA LEU A 116 11.80 6.33 15.04
C LEU A 116 10.35 6.83 14.99
N GLU A 117 9.58 6.72 16.08
CA GLU A 117 8.21 7.24 16.16
C GLU A 117 8.14 8.75 15.88
N GLU A 118 9.09 9.52 16.42
CA GLU A 118 9.18 10.96 16.17
C GLU A 118 9.46 11.28 14.70
N LEU A 119 10.43 10.59 14.08
CA LEU A 119 10.73 10.79 12.66
C LEU A 119 9.58 10.35 11.76
N ARG A 120 8.87 9.28 12.12
CA ARG A 120 7.68 8.82 11.40
C ARG A 120 6.55 9.85 11.45
N ARG A 121 6.32 10.51 12.59
CA ARG A 121 5.36 11.61 12.67
C ARG A 121 5.74 12.79 11.77
N GLN A 122 7.02 13.19 11.79
CA GLN A 122 7.51 14.25 10.91
C GLN A 122 7.38 13.88 9.42
N GLN A 123 7.55 12.60 9.09
CA GLN A 123 7.37 12.10 7.73
C GLN A 123 5.91 12.22 7.30
N GLU A 124 4.97 11.75 8.12
CA GLU A 124 3.53 11.83 7.84
C GLU A 124 3.07 13.28 7.61
N GLU A 125 3.59 14.24 8.39
CA GLU A 125 3.30 15.67 8.24
C GLU A 125 3.81 16.26 6.90
N LYS A 126 4.97 15.79 6.41
CA LYS A 126 5.61 16.31 5.18
C LYS A 126 5.19 15.57 3.92
N GLN A 127 4.73 14.33 4.06
CA GLN A 127 4.50 13.39 2.97
C GLN A 127 3.59 13.98 1.88
N GLY A 128 2.42 14.49 2.26
CA GLY A 128 1.45 15.03 1.31
C GLY A 128 2.03 16.15 0.46
N LEU A 129 2.75 17.10 1.06
CA LEU A 129 3.36 18.21 0.33
C LEU A 129 4.42 17.72 -0.67
N VAL A 130 5.26 16.77 -0.28
CA VAL A 130 6.32 16.22 -1.13
C VAL A 130 5.74 15.44 -2.30
N GLU A 131 4.70 14.64 -2.07
CA GLU A 131 3.95 13.96 -3.14
C GLU A 131 3.40 14.99 -4.14
N ALA A 132 2.82 16.09 -3.66
CA ALA A 132 2.27 17.16 -4.50
C ALA A 132 3.33 17.75 -5.44
N ILE A 133 4.51 18.08 -4.88
CA ILE A 133 5.63 18.66 -5.61
C ILE A 133 6.12 17.69 -6.70
N LEU A 134 6.30 16.42 -6.34
CA LEU A 134 6.78 15.41 -7.29
C LEU A 134 5.75 15.11 -8.38
N GLU A 135 4.46 15.03 -8.04
CA GLU A 135 3.36 14.88 -9.02
C GLU A 135 3.34 16.03 -10.02
N GLU A 136 3.50 17.28 -9.54
CA GLU A 136 3.60 18.47 -10.38
C GLU A 136 4.82 18.40 -11.31
N GLN A 137 6.00 18.11 -10.77
CA GLN A 137 7.25 18.03 -11.54
C GLN A 137 7.20 16.94 -12.61
N ILE A 138 6.67 15.75 -12.29
CA ILE A 138 6.47 14.68 -13.26
C ILE A 138 5.49 15.13 -14.35
N THR A 139 4.38 15.76 -13.96
CA THR A 139 3.38 16.27 -14.92
C THR A 139 3.97 17.32 -15.86
N GLN A 140 4.78 18.25 -15.35
CA GLN A 140 5.47 19.26 -16.16
C GLN A 140 6.44 18.63 -17.15
N VAL A 141 7.18 17.58 -16.73
CA VAL A 141 8.05 16.83 -17.64
C VAL A 141 7.23 16.15 -18.73
N LEU A 142 6.10 15.53 -18.41
CA LEU A 142 5.24 14.90 -19.42
C LEU A 142 4.72 15.92 -20.45
N TYR A 143 4.28 17.10 -20.02
CA TYR A 143 3.92 18.18 -20.94
C TYR A 143 5.10 18.63 -21.81
N SER A 144 6.32 18.71 -21.26
CA SER A 144 7.52 19.08 -22.04
C SER A 144 7.92 18.05 -23.11
N GLN A 145 7.40 16.83 -23.03
CA GLN A 145 7.65 15.74 -23.96
C GLN A 145 6.48 15.50 -24.93
N ASP A 146 5.48 16.40 -24.96
CA ASP A 146 4.27 16.27 -25.78
C ASP A 146 3.51 14.94 -25.53
N LEU A 147 3.54 14.44 -24.28
CA LEU A 147 2.86 13.21 -23.86
C LEU A 147 1.43 13.47 -23.36
N ASP A 148 0.90 14.66 -23.60
CA ASP A 148 -0.49 15.00 -23.32
C ASP A 148 -1.43 14.51 -24.43
N THR A 149 -2.69 14.32 -24.04
CA THR A 149 -3.77 14.06 -24.99
C THR A 149 -4.70 15.25 -24.97
N LEU A 150 -4.75 15.99 -26.08
CA LEU A 150 -5.58 17.20 -26.23
C LEU A 150 -5.28 18.30 -25.20
N GLY A 151 -4.01 18.47 -24.82
CA GLY A 151 -3.57 19.44 -23.82
C GLY A 151 -3.75 18.98 -22.38
N VAL A 152 -4.08 17.71 -22.15
CA VAL A 152 -4.34 17.16 -20.81
C VAL A 152 -3.57 15.85 -20.60
N ILE A 153 -2.86 15.76 -19.47
CA ILE A 153 -2.35 14.48 -18.96
C ILE A 153 -3.49 13.77 -18.23
N TRP A 154 -3.99 12.68 -18.81
CA TRP A 154 -5.07 11.89 -18.24
C TRP A 154 -4.73 10.39 -18.20
N PRO A 155 -4.95 9.71 -17.06
CA PRO A 155 -5.37 10.28 -15.77
C PRO A 155 -4.26 11.12 -15.13
N PRO A 156 -4.59 12.06 -14.20
CA PRO A 156 -3.59 12.88 -13.54
C PRO A 156 -2.51 12.02 -12.87
N VAL A 157 -1.26 12.51 -12.88
CA VAL A 157 -0.18 11.85 -12.16
C VAL A 157 -0.47 11.98 -10.67
N LYS A 158 -0.82 10.85 -10.04
CA LYS A 158 -1.12 10.76 -8.61
C LYS A 158 -0.46 9.54 -8.03
N PHE A 159 0.32 9.74 -6.97
CA PHE A 159 0.94 8.65 -6.23
C PHE A 159 0.98 8.96 -4.74
N GLN A 160 1.04 7.92 -3.92
CA GLN A 160 1.19 8.04 -2.48
C GLN A 160 2.38 7.19 -2.03
N PHE A 161 3.25 7.75 -1.21
CA PHE A 161 4.21 6.97 -0.47
C PHE A 161 3.45 6.05 0.49
N GLU A 162 3.79 4.77 0.46
CA GLU A 162 3.08 3.78 1.26
C GLU A 162 4.03 2.70 1.74
N ARG A 163 3.77 2.24 2.97
CA ARG A 163 4.37 1.02 3.47
C ARG A 163 3.60 -0.14 2.84
N LEU A 164 4.15 -0.64 1.74
CA LEU A 164 3.45 -1.62 0.91
C LEU A 164 3.08 -2.87 1.72
N PRO A 165 1.90 -3.45 1.41
CA PRO A 165 1.49 -4.70 2.00
C PRO A 165 2.47 -5.82 1.65
N LEU A 166 2.52 -6.83 2.50
CA LEU A 166 3.23 -8.06 2.20
C LEU A 166 2.39 -8.93 1.26
N TYR A 167 3.04 -9.79 0.49
CA TYR A 167 2.35 -10.74 -0.38
C TYR A 167 2.62 -12.17 0.08
N LEU A 168 1.58 -12.83 0.57
CA LEU A 168 1.59 -14.24 0.90
C LEU A 168 1.31 -15.04 -0.37
N VAL A 169 2.34 -15.74 -0.85
CA VAL A 169 2.25 -16.65 -1.99
C VAL A 169 1.99 -18.05 -1.46
N ILE A 170 0.99 -18.75 -1.99
CA ILE A 170 0.70 -20.14 -1.64
C ILE A 170 0.79 -20.97 -2.92
N SER A 171 1.65 -21.98 -2.90
CA SER A 171 1.92 -22.92 -3.99
C SER A 171 1.62 -24.36 -3.57
N PRO A 172 1.12 -25.22 -4.45
CA PRO A 172 1.13 -26.66 -4.20
C PRO A 172 2.58 -27.16 -4.13
N ARG A 173 2.83 -28.26 -3.39
CA ARG A 173 4.16 -28.86 -3.29
C ARG A 173 4.57 -29.65 -4.53
N GLU A 174 3.59 -30.20 -5.25
CA GLU A 174 3.80 -31.13 -6.36
C GLU A 174 3.83 -30.45 -7.74
N GLU A 175 3.59 -29.14 -7.82
CA GLU A 175 3.56 -28.39 -9.08
C GLU A 175 4.01 -26.95 -8.88
N ILE A 176 4.79 -26.42 -9.84
CA ILE A 176 5.23 -25.03 -9.82
C ILE A 176 4.09 -24.15 -10.34
N ARG A 177 3.23 -23.68 -9.44
CA ARG A 177 2.24 -22.64 -9.74
C ARG A 177 1.80 -21.90 -8.48
N VAL A 178 1.41 -20.63 -8.64
CA VAL A 178 0.71 -19.90 -7.59
C VAL A 178 -0.73 -20.44 -7.51
N LYS A 179 -1.08 -21.07 -6.39
CA LYS A 179 -2.45 -21.51 -6.09
C LYS A 179 -3.28 -20.34 -5.58
N LYS A 180 -2.72 -19.51 -4.71
CA LYS A 180 -3.36 -18.32 -4.15
C LYS A 180 -2.31 -17.28 -3.78
N GLY A 181 -2.64 -16.02 -3.97
CA GLY A 181 -1.91 -14.89 -3.44
C GLY A 181 -2.81 -14.04 -2.55
N ILE A 182 -2.30 -13.56 -1.43
CA ILE A 182 -3.04 -12.71 -0.49
C ILE A 182 -2.14 -11.56 -0.07
N TYR A 183 -2.68 -10.35 -0.12
CA TYR A 183 -2.00 -9.19 0.44
C TYR A 183 -2.28 -9.12 1.94
N LEU A 184 -1.22 -9.09 2.73
CA LEU A 184 -1.25 -8.93 4.16
C LEU A 184 -0.86 -7.50 4.54
N GLU A 185 -1.32 -7.03 5.68
CA GLU A 185 -0.92 -5.75 6.23
C GLU A 185 0.61 -5.65 6.33
N HIS A 186 1.13 -4.45 6.17
CA HIS A 186 2.53 -4.19 6.40
C HIS A 186 2.90 -4.36 7.88
N GLY A 187 4.18 -4.58 8.17
CA GLY A 187 4.70 -4.52 9.53
C GLY A 187 4.39 -5.74 10.40
N LEU A 188 3.94 -6.84 9.79
CA LEU A 188 3.88 -8.13 10.47
C LEU A 188 5.31 -8.54 10.86
N ASP A 189 5.51 -8.84 12.14
CA ASP A 189 6.77 -9.37 12.65
C ASP A 189 7.07 -10.75 12.05
N LEU A 190 8.32 -11.18 12.19
CA LEU A 190 8.78 -12.44 11.61
C LEU A 190 8.00 -13.63 12.20
N ASP A 191 7.82 -13.65 13.52
CA ASP A 191 7.11 -14.70 14.24
C ASP A 191 5.66 -14.87 13.75
N THR A 192 4.92 -13.78 13.52
CA THR A 192 3.56 -13.81 12.98
C THR A 192 3.55 -14.34 11.55
N ARG A 193 4.51 -13.94 10.72
CA ARG A 193 4.60 -14.40 9.33
C ARG A 193 4.89 -15.89 9.26
N GLU A 194 5.86 -16.36 10.05
CA GLU A 194 6.21 -17.77 10.14
C GLU A 194 5.04 -18.60 10.68
N ALA A 195 4.33 -18.12 11.69
CA ALA A 195 3.14 -18.80 12.23
C ALA A 195 2.01 -18.93 11.18
N ILE A 196 1.75 -17.87 10.40
CA ILE A 196 0.78 -17.90 9.30
C ILE A 196 1.20 -18.92 8.22
N GLU A 197 2.48 -18.91 7.85
CA GLU A 197 3.04 -19.80 6.84
C GLU A 197 2.99 -21.27 7.28
N GLU A 198 3.40 -21.57 8.51
CA GLU A 198 3.36 -22.91 9.10
C GLU A 198 1.93 -23.44 9.21
N GLU A 199 0.99 -22.63 9.71
CA GLU A 199 -0.41 -23.05 9.84
C GLU A 199 -1.02 -23.39 8.46
N ILE A 200 -0.71 -22.61 7.43
CA ILE A 200 -1.18 -22.85 6.06
C ILE A 200 -0.53 -24.11 5.47
N ASP A 201 0.78 -24.25 5.63
CA ASP A 201 1.55 -25.38 5.10
C ASP A 201 1.05 -26.71 5.66
N GLU A 202 0.85 -26.78 6.98
CA GLU A 202 0.37 -27.97 7.68
C GLU A 202 -1.11 -28.26 7.36
N THR A 203 -1.97 -27.24 7.42
CA THR A 203 -3.43 -27.42 7.28
C THR A 203 -3.85 -27.84 5.87
N PHE A 204 -3.10 -27.39 4.86
CA PHE A 204 -3.49 -27.58 3.46
C PHE A 204 -2.50 -28.39 2.62
N ASN A 205 -1.39 -28.85 3.21
CA ASN A 205 -0.30 -29.55 2.51
C ASN A 205 0.18 -28.74 1.29
N VAL A 206 0.49 -27.47 1.52
CA VAL A 206 0.99 -26.51 0.53
C VAL A 206 2.34 -25.97 1.00
N SER A 207 2.99 -25.16 0.17
CA SER A 207 4.11 -24.31 0.56
C SER A 207 3.68 -22.86 0.45
N SER A 208 3.94 -22.08 1.49
CA SER A 208 3.62 -20.67 1.56
C SER A 208 4.84 -19.84 1.92
N LEU A 209 4.86 -18.60 1.44
CA LEU A 209 5.94 -17.65 1.72
C LEU A 209 5.41 -16.22 1.64
N THR A 210 5.68 -15.44 2.68
CA THR A 210 5.38 -14.01 2.75
C THR A 210 6.57 -13.23 2.23
N VAL A 211 6.36 -12.44 1.19
CA VAL A 211 7.40 -11.60 0.57
C VAL A 211 7.01 -10.12 0.60
N GLY A 212 8.02 -9.24 0.58
CA GLY A 212 7.80 -7.81 0.37
C GLY A 212 7.40 -7.53 -1.09
N VAL A 213 6.64 -6.45 -1.28
CA VAL A 213 6.26 -5.95 -2.60
C VAL A 213 7.04 -4.66 -2.87
N GLY A 214 7.49 -4.44 -4.11
CA GLY A 214 8.30 -3.27 -4.48
C GLY A 214 7.52 -2.08 -5.05
N GLY A 215 6.28 -2.32 -5.51
CA GLY A 215 5.37 -1.34 -6.11
C GLY A 215 3.99 -1.97 -6.26
N LEU A 216 2.93 -1.17 -6.12
CA LEU A 216 1.56 -1.61 -6.43
C LEU A 216 0.85 -0.60 -7.31
N SER A 217 0.47 -1.09 -8.49
CA SER A 217 -0.35 -0.39 -9.46
C SER A 217 -1.80 -0.25 -8.96
N ALA A 218 -2.03 0.72 -8.07
CA ALA A 218 -3.33 1.23 -7.65
C ALA A 218 -3.52 2.67 -8.15
N TYR A 219 -4.70 3.29 -7.94
CA TYR A 219 -4.89 4.72 -8.20
C TYR A 219 -5.44 5.45 -6.96
N PRO A 220 -4.70 6.39 -6.35
CA PRO A 220 -3.32 6.80 -6.66
C PRO A 220 -2.32 5.64 -6.61
N THR A 221 -1.21 5.78 -7.33
CA THR A 221 -0.15 4.76 -7.38
C THR A 221 0.51 4.59 -6.01
N MET A 222 0.71 3.37 -5.52
CA MET A 222 1.47 3.15 -4.28
C MET A 222 2.96 3.01 -4.57
N ILE A 223 3.79 3.82 -3.92
CA ILE A 223 5.24 3.80 -4.06
C ILE A 223 5.88 3.49 -2.72
N VAL A 224 6.85 2.58 -2.70
CA VAL A 224 7.65 2.35 -1.49
C VAL A 224 8.43 3.60 -1.10
N GLU A 225 8.54 3.81 0.19
CA GLU A 225 9.43 4.82 0.75
C GLU A 225 10.89 4.39 0.52
N ALA A 226 11.61 5.16 -0.29
CA ALA A 226 13.01 4.89 -0.58
C ALA A 226 13.84 6.17 -0.44
N ALA A 227 15.02 6.07 0.16
CA ALA A 227 15.99 7.16 0.25
C ALA A 227 16.71 7.42 -1.10
N SER A 228 15.98 7.38 -2.21
CA SER A 228 16.51 7.56 -3.56
C SER A 228 15.47 8.25 -4.44
N LEU A 229 15.73 9.52 -4.77
CA LEU A 229 14.88 10.30 -5.66
C LEU A 229 14.81 9.69 -7.06
N ASP A 230 15.93 9.17 -7.57
CA ASP A 230 15.98 8.48 -8.87
C ASP A 230 15.04 7.26 -8.89
N PHE A 231 15.06 6.47 -7.82
CA PHE A 231 14.14 5.35 -7.68
C PHE A 231 12.69 5.81 -7.61
N ILE A 232 12.37 6.80 -6.76
CA ILE A 232 10.99 7.28 -6.56
C ILE A 232 10.39 7.80 -7.86
N VAL A 233 11.11 8.65 -8.59
CA VAL A 233 10.59 9.23 -9.84
C VAL A 233 10.39 8.15 -10.91
N LYS A 234 11.33 7.19 -11.02
CA LYS A 234 11.18 6.05 -11.94
C LYS A 234 10.01 5.16 -11.55
N ALA A 235 9.88 4.82 -10.27
CA ALA A 235 8.78 4.01 -9.76
C ALA A 235 7.43 4.71 -9.99
N ALA A 236 7.35 6.01 -9.70
CA ALA A 236 6.13 6.80 -9.91
C ALA A 236 5.70 6.77 -11.37
N ALA A 237 6.62 7.05 -12.30
CA ALA A 237 6.32 7.03 -13.71
C ALA A 237 5.99 5.60 -14.21
N HIS A 238 6.76 4.59 -13.79
CA HIS A 238 6.60 3.19 -14.18
C HIS A 238 5.23 2.65 -13.75
N GLU A 239 4.90 2.81 -12.46
CA GLU A 239 3.67 2.29 -11.89
C GLU A 239 2.44 3.11 -12.35
N TRP A 240 2.56 4.43 -12.55
CA TRP A 240 1.48 5.23 -13.15
C TRP A 240 1.16 4.77 -14.56
N VAL A 241 2.18 4.50 -15.38
CA VAL A 241 2.00 3.91 -16.73
C VAL A 241 1.32 2.55 -16.61
N HIS A 242 1.74 1.67 -15.71
CA HIS A 242 1.10 0.37 -15.52
C HIS A 242 -0.36 0.44 -15.05
N GLY A 243 -0.70 1.41 -14.20
CA GLY A 243 -2.07 1.55 -13.68
C GLY A 243 -3.04 2.18 -14.67
N CYS A 244 -2.52 2.85 -15.70
CA CYS A 244 -3.33 3.73 -16.54
C CYS A 244 -3.28 3.40 -18.04
N LEU A 245 -2.29 2.62 -18.51
CA LEU A 245 -2.13 2.16 -19.90
C LEU A 245 -2.25 0.64 -20.05
#